data_AF-A0AAD8PKX9-F1
#
_entry.id   AF-A0AAD8PKX9-F1
#
_cell.length_a   1.000
_cell.length_b   1.000
_cell.length_c   1.000
_cell.angle_alpha   90.00
_cell.angle_beta   90.00
_cell.angle_gamma   90.00
#
_symmetry.space_group_name_H-M   'P 1'
#
loop_
_entity.id
_entity.type
_entity.pdbx_description
1 polymer ?
#
loop_
_entity_poly.entity_id
_entity_poly.type
_entity_poly.pdbx_seq_one_letter_code
_entity_poly.pdbx_strand_id
1 'polypeptide(L)'
;MSTRTGSATKLNGFFCLLSFLMVISDMVPLSEAFPWAAMRRQAKANLTPPTASFRGKTVLLVGATEVILSDAARILNQLGVSTLILAVRNVAKGDALGNKLRRKREDFKGSKLTIKVLEIDPLSFDSVNRFAATVTQLQTRINAIVIGSAIMNNKTRITADG
;
A
#
# COMPACT_ATOMS: atom_id res chain seq x y z
N MET A 1 -78.30 13.24 -16.93
CA MET A 1 -77.96 13.34 -15.49
C MET A 1 -77.20 12.07 -15.11
N SER A 2 -75.96 12.20 -14.59
CA SER A 2 -75.06 11.14 -14.07
C SER A 2 -74.47 10.16 -15.10
N THR A 3 -73.24 10.37 -15.62
CA THR A 3 -71.89 10.01 -15.11
C THR A 3 -71.60 8.51 -14.95
N ARG A 4 -70.87 7.91 -15.92
CA ARG A 4 -69.80 6.92 -15.64
C ARG A 4 -68.98 6.63 -16.90
N THR A 5 -67.66 6.84 -16.81
CA THR A 5 -66.55 5.89 -17.08
C THR A 5 -65.32 6.58 -17.65
N GLY A 6 -64.19 6.41 -16.94
CA GLY A 6 -62.86 6.28 -17.53
C GLY A 6 -62.03 7.55 -17.70
N SER A 7 -61.08 7.76 -16.80
CA SER A 7 -59.66 7.47 -17.07
C SER A 7 -58.70 8.47 -16.42
N ALA A 8 -57.62 7.89 -15.89
CA ALA A 8 -56.26 8.41 -15.85
C ALA A 8 -55.86 9.42 -14.74
N THR A 9 -55.01 8.89 -13.84
CA THR A 9 -53.71 9.44 -13.45
C THR A 9 -53.65 10.86 -12.89
N LYS A 10 -53.33 10.97 -11.60
CA LYS A 10 -52.24 11.80 -11.05
C LYS A 10 -52.37 11.83 -9.53
N LEU A 11 -51.56 11.04 -8.85
CA LEU A 11 -51.04 11.30 -7.51
C LEU A 11 -50.21 10.07 -7.20
N ASN A 12 -48.88 10.20 -7.23
CA ASN A 12 -47.87 9.26 -6.67
C ASN A 12 -46.44 9.55 -7.20
N GLY A 13 -46.22 10.66 -7.92
CA GLY A 13 -44.88 11.04 -8.41
C GLY A 13 -44.10 12.03 -7.53
N PHE A 14 -44.78 12.73 -6.60
CA PHE A 14 -44.14 13.85 -5.89
C PHE A 14 -43.47 13.47 -4.56
N PHE A 15 -43.81 12.31 -3.99
CA PHE A 15 -43.24 11.88 -2.71
C PHE A 15 -41.98 11.00 -2.86
N CYS A 16 -41.73 10.43 -4.05
CA CYS A 16 -40.57 9.56 -4.29
C CYS A 16 -39.30 10.33 -4.72
N LEU A 17 -39.45 11.53 -5.30
CA LEU A 17 -38.31 12.35 -5.74
C LEU A 17 -37.67 13.14 -4.59
N LEU A 18 -38.43 13.46 -3.54
CA LEU A 18 -37.89 14.17 -2.38
C LEU A 18 -37.06 13.24 -1.46
N SER A 19 -37.39 11.95 -1.40
CA SER A 19 -36.58 10.95 -0.68
C SER A 19 -35.30 10.57 -1.43
N PHE A 20 -35.25 10.76 -2.75
CA PHE A 20 -34.04 10.47 -3.54
C PHE A 20 -33.08 11.66 -3.62
N LEU A 21 -33.56 12.90 -3.42
CA LEU A 21 -32.68 14.08 -3.38
C LEU A 21 -31.91 14.21 -2.06
N MET A 22 -32.40 13.63 -0.97
CA MET A 22 -31.77 13.71 0.35
C MET A 22 -30.70 12.63 0.60
N VAL A 23 -30.45 11.72 -0.37
CA VAL A 23 -29.42 10.67 -0.26
C VAL A 23 -28.18 10.98 -1.12
N ILE A 24 -28.24 11.99 -2.01
CA ILE A 24 -27.12 12.31 -2.93
C ILE A 24 -26.44 13.65 -2.59
N SER A 25 -26.99 14.43 -1.63
CA SER A 25 -26.39 15.72 -1.23
C SER A 25 -25.42 15.69 -0.06
N ASP A 26 -25.16 14.54 0.56
CA ASP A 26 -23.97 14.38 1.39
C ASP A 26 -22.79 13.98 0.50
N MET A 27 -22.46 14.90 -0.42
CA MET A 27 -21.06 15.18 -0.76
C MET A 27 -20.38 15.40 0.58
N VAL A 28 -19.80 14.34 1.12
CA VAL A 28 -18.85 14.41 2.22
C VAL A 28 -17.91 15.55 1.87
N PRO A 29 -17.96 16.69 2.59
CA PRO A 29 -17.23 17.85 2.17
C PRO A 29 -15.77 17.43 2.09
N LEU A 30 -15.18 17.55 0.91
CA LEU A 30 -13.77 17.23 0.65
C LEU A 30 -12.84 18.01 1.59
N SER A 31 -13.36 19.06 2.27
CA SER A 31 -12.70 19.81 3.34
C SER A 31 -12.71 19.13 4.71
N GLU A 32 -13.51 18.09 4.96
CA GLU A 32 -13.52 17.31 6.21
C GLU A 32 -13.11 15.84 6.05
N ALA A 33 -13.07 15.28 4.84
CA ALA A 33 -12.75 13.85 4.62
C ALA A 33 -11.35 13.55 4.06
N PHE A 34 -10.46 14.53 4.00
CA PHE A 34 -9.03 14.25 3.94
C PHE A 34 -8.41 14.81 5.22
N PRO A 35 -7.73 14.01 6.05
CA PRO A 35 -7.43 14.36 7.43
C PRO A 35 -6.21 15.29 7.49
N TRP A 36 -6.23 16.42 6.77
CA TRP A 36 -5.12 17.36 6.66
C TRP A 36 -4.64 17.86 8.01
N ALA A 37 -5.53 18.02 8.98
CA ALA A 37 -5.16 18.38 10.34
C ALA A 37 -4.39 17.23 11.04
N ALA A 38 -4.84 15.98 10.89
CA ALA A 38 -4.14 14.82 11.43
C ALA A 38 -2.82 14.56 10.71
N MET A 39 -2.77 14.71 9.38
CA MET A 39 -1.58 14.56 8.56
C MET A 39 -0.54 15.66 8.86
N ARG A 40 -0.98 16.91 9.07
CA ARG A 40 -0.11 18.01 9.55
C ARG A 40 0.39 17.78 10.98
N ARG A 41 -0.43 17.20 11.85
CA ARG A 41 -0.02 16.80 13.22
C ARG A 41 0.99 15.65 13.18
N GLN A 42 0.79 14.65 12.33
CA GLN A 42 1.73 13.54 12.16
C GLN A 42 3.04 13.95 11.49
N ALA A 43 3.00 14.88 10.53
CA ALA A 43 4.21 15.44 9.91
C ALA A 43 5.10 16.22 10.89
N LYS A 44 4.51 16.77 11.97
CA LYS A 44 5.23 17.46 13.06
C LYS A 44 5.41 16.59 14.31
N ALA A 45 4.98 15.34 14.29
CA ALA A 45 5.12 14.44 15.43
C ALA A 45 6.59 14.05 15.59
N ASN A 46 7.15 14.28 16.78
CA ASN A 46 8.47 13.80 17.13
C ASN A 46 8.36 12.31 17.48
N LEU A 47 8.65 11.45 16.50
CA LEU A 47 8.62 10.01 16.69
C LEU A 47 9.88 9.57 17.41
N THR A 48 9.71 8.99 18.60
CA THR A 48 10.83 8.37 19.32
C THR A 48 11.46 7.28 18.46
N PRO A 49 12.80 7.21 18.38
CA PRO A 49 13.47 6.22 17.55
C PRO A 49 13.07 4.80 17.98
N PRO A 50 12.81 3.89 17.02
CA PRO A 50 12.37 2.54 17.34
C PRO A 50 13.43 1.79 18.14
N THR A 51 13.03 1.24 19.29
CA THR A 51 13.92 0.51 20.20
C THR A 51 13.95 -1.00 19.94
N ALA A 52 13.04 -1.49 19.10
CA ALA A 52 12.89 -2.92 18.82
C ALA A 52 14.05 -3.46 17.98
N SER A 53 14.66 -4.56 18.45
CA SER A 53 15.72 -5.24 17.69
C SER A 53 15.14 -6.13 16.59
N PHE A 54 15.74 -6.05 15.40
CA PHE A 54 15.44 -6.93 14.25
C PHE A 54 16.54 -7.96 13.98
N ARG A 55 17.46 -8.16 14.93
CA ARG A 55 18.51 -9.19 14.82
C ARG A 55 17.92 -10.58 14.63
N GLY A 56 18.47 -11.33 13.68
CA GLY A 56 18.02 -12.68 13.33
C GLY A 56 16.71 -12.73 12.54
N LYS A 57 16.07 -11.58 12.28
CA LYS A 57 14.78 -11.53 11.58
C LYS A 57 14.96 -11.31 10.08
N THR A 58 14.01 -11.88 9.34
CA THR A 58 13.85 -11.68 7.89
C THR A 58 12.66 -10.77 7.63
N VAL A 59 12.88 -9.69 6.88
CA VAL A 59 11.83 -8.74 6.50
C VAL A 59 11.71 -8.65 4.99
N LEU A 60 10.48 -8.71 4.49
CA LEU A 60 10.14 -8.55 3.09
C LEU A 60 9.51 -7.17 2.87
N LEU A 61 10.08 -6.41 1.94
CA LEU A 61 9.56 -5.10 1.52
C LEU A 61 9.09 -5.16 0.07
N VAL A 62 7.81 -4.88 -0.17
CA VAL A 62 7.22 -4.85 -1.52
C VAL A 62 7.03 -3.41 -1.97
N GLY A 63 7.74 -3.00 -3.03
CA GLY A 63 7.82 -1.62 -3.49
C GLY A 63 8.99 -0.85 -2.93
N ALA A 64 10.07 -1.54 -2.55
CA ALA A 64 11.14 -0.97 -1.75
C ALA A 64 11.88 0.24 -2.37
N THR A 65 11.75 0.44 -3.69
CA THR A 65 12.36 1.56 -4.42
C THR A 65 11.67 2.89 -4.20
N GLU A 66 10.45 2.90 -3.67
CA GLU A 66 9.70 4.14 -3.40
C GLU A 66 10.19 4.83 -2.13
N VAL A 67 9.92 6.14 -2.02
CA VAL A 67 10.47 7.03 -0.97
C VAL A 67 10.29 6.44 0.43
N ILE A 68 9.07 6.04 0.79
CA ILE A 68 8.72 5.57 2.14
C ILE A 68 9.43 4.26 2.50
N LEU A 69 9.39 3.28 1.60
CA LEU A 69 9.98 1.97 1.88
C LEU A 69 11.50 1.98 1.80
N SER A 70 12.10 2.89 1.02
CA SER A 70 13.54 3.07 0.99
C SER A 70 14.09 3.57 2.33
N ASP A 71 13.34 4.44 3.01
CA ASP A 71 13.67 4.88 4.37
C ASP A 71 13.34 3.81 5.41
N ALA A 72 12.24 3.07 5.25
CA ALA A 72 11.97 1.91 6.09
C ALA A 72 13.10 0.87 6.02
N ALA A 73 13.63 0.61 4.82
CA ALA A 73 14.78 -0.27 4.62
C ALA A 73 16.04 0.24 5.34
N ARG A 74 16.26 1.56 5.34
CA ARG A 74 17.36 2.20 6.07
C ARG A 74 17.21 2.05 7.58
N ILE A 75 16.00 2.25 8.11
CA ILE A 75 15.70 2.10 9.54
C ILE A 75 15.89 0.63 9.95
N LEU A 76 15.34 -0.33 9.20
CA LEU A 76 15.52 -1.76 9.45
C LEU A 76 16.99 -2.19 9.41
N ASN A 77 17.77 -1.60 8.48
CA ASN A 77 19.20 -1.78 8.43
C ASN A 77 19.89 -1.25 9.71
N GLN A 78 19.48 -0.11 10.26
CA GLN A 78 20.00 0.40 11.54
C GLN A 78 19.59 -0.48 12.73
N LEU A 79 18.38 -1.04 12.71
CA LEU A 79 17.84 -1.92 13.76
C LEU A 79 18.44 -3.34 13.78
N GLY A 80 19.36 -3.65 12.86
CA GLY A 80 20.08 -4.93 12.91
C GLY A 80 19.43 -6.07 12.16
N VAL A 81 18.57 -5.81 11.16
CA VAL A 81 17.94 -6.89 10.38
C VAL A 81 18.98 -7.81 9.76
N SER A 82 18.73 -9.13 9.81
CA SER A 82 19.66 -10.14 9.27
C SER A 82 19.47 -10.34 7.78
N THR A 83 18.22 -10.45 7.33
CA THR A 83 17.88 -10.65 5.92
C THR A 83 16.81 -9.66 5.50
N LEU A 84 17.09 -8.93 4.42
CA LEU A 84 16.15 -8.01 3.79
C LEU A 84 15.86 -8.48 2.37
N ILE A 85 14.59 -8.74 2.08
CA ILE A 85 14.12 -9.08 0.74
C ILE A 85 13.46 -7.85 0.15
N LEU A 86 14.02 -7.33 -0.95
CA LEU A 86 13.51 -6.18 -1.68
C LEU A 86 12.77 -6.70 -2.89
N ALA A 87 11.43 -6.68 -2.83
CA ALA A 87 10.58 -7.05 -3.95
C ALA A 87 10.22 -5.78 -4.74
N VAL A 88 10.67 -5.72 -5.99
CA VAL A 88 10.64 -4.50 -6.83
C VAL A 88 10.26 -4.84 -8.27
N ARG A 89 9.64 -3.88 -8.97
CA ARG A 89 9.38 -4.01 -10.41
C ARG A 89 10.62 -3.83 -11.28
N ASN A 90 11.60 -3.08 -10.78
CA ASN A 90 12.85 -2.81 -11.51
C ASN A 90 14.03 -3.26 -10.64
N VAL A 91 14.62 -4.39 -11.03
CA VAL A 91 15.72 -5.03 -10.29
C VAL A 91 16.94 -4.11 -10.19
N ALA A 92 17.30 -3.39 -11.26
CA ALA A 92 18.44 -2.48 -11.25
C ALA A 92 18.32 -1.36 -10.19
N LYS A 93 17.12 -0.79 -10.02
CA LYS A 93 16.85 0.18 -8.94
C LYS A 93 16.93 -0.48 -7.56
N GLY A 94 16.42 -1.71 -7.44
CA GLY A 94 16.52 -2.51 -6.22
C GLY A 94 17.96 -2.80 -5.82
N ASP A 95 18.81 -3.18 -6.77
CA ASP A 95 20.23 -3.45 -6.56
C ASP A 95 21.00 -2.20 -6.15
N ALA A 96 20.70 -1.05 -6.79
CA ALA A 96 21.28 0.22 -6.39
C ALA A 96 20.94 0.57 -4.93
N LEU A 97 19.69 0.35 -4.50
CA LEU A 97 19.28 0.52 -3.12
C LEU A 97 19.99 -0.48 -2.18
N GLY A 98 20.04 -1.75 -2.57
CA GLY A 98 20.75 -2.80 -1.82
C GLY A 98 22.22 -2.47 -1.60
N ASN A 99 22.91 -2.01 -2.64
CA ASN A 99 24.30 -1.59 -2.54
C ASN A 99 24.50 -0.39 -1.61
N LYS A 100 23.59 0.59 -1.63
CA LYS A 100 23.61 1.72 -0.67
C LYS A 100 23.43 1.24 0.78
N LEU A 101 22.54 0.28 1.01
CA LEU A 101 22.30 -0.29 2.35
C LEU A 101 23.47 -1.12 2.86
N ARG A 102 24.12 -1.90 1.98
CA ARG A 102 25.34 -2.66 2.30
C ARG A 102 26.49 -1.74 2.73
N ARG A 103 26.79 -0.71 1.93
CA ARG A 103 27.82 0.30 2.27
C ARG A 103 27.55 0.95 3.62
N LYS A 104 26.31 1.42 3.83
CA LYS A 104 25.93 2.00 5.12
C LYS A 104 26.08 1.05 6.30
N ARG A 105 26.01 -0.27 6.10
CA ARG A 105 26.16 -1.25 7.18
C ARG A 105 27.62 -1.56 7.47
N GLU A 106 28.52 -1.50 6.49
CA GLU A 106 29.97 -1.64 6.71
C GLU A 106 30.49 -0.56 7.68
N ASP A 107 29.88 0.63 7.66
CA ASP A 107 30.19 1.72 8.59
C ASP A 107 29.80 1.39 10.06
N PHE A 108 28.91 0.42 10.28
CA PHE A 108 28.52 -0.02 11.62
C PHE A 108 29.20 -1.36 11.93
N LYS A 109 29.76 -1.53 13.14
CA LYS A 109 30.26 -2.81 13.68
C LYS A 109 29.10 -3.80 13.95
N GLY A 110 28.35 -4.16 12.92
CA GLY A 110 27.14 -4.97 12.98
C GLY A 110 27.28 -6.33 12.28
N SER A 111 26.31 -7.21 12.53
CA SER A 111 26.15 -8.50 11.88
C SER A 111 26.00 -8.36 10.36
N LYS A 112 26.49 -9.36 9.59
CA LYS A 112 26.33 -9.41 8.13
C LYS A 112 24.86 -9.26 7.74
N LEU A 113 24.56 -8.29 6.88
CA LEU A 113 23.24 -8.10 6.29
C LEU A 113 23.18 -8.83 4.95
N THR A 114 22.22 -9.72 4.83
CA THR A 114 21.89 -10.36 3.55
C THR A 114 20.79 -9.55 2.88
N ILE A 115 21.07 -8.99 1.71
CA ILE A 115 20.06 -8.33 0.88
C ILE A 115 19.81 -9.18 -0.36
N LYS A 116 18.54 -9.56 -0.57
CA LYS A 116 18.07 -10.23 -1.78
C LYS A 116 17.13 -9.30 -2.53
N VAL A 117 17.39 -9.07 -3.81
CA VAL A 117 16.49 -8.30 -4.68
C VAL A 117 15.76 -9.30 -5.54
N LEU A 118 14.44 -9.20 -5.56
CA LEU A 118 13.56 -10.08 -6.31
C LEU A 118 12.61 -9.24 -7.15
N GLU A 119 12.37 -9.69 -8.37
CA GLU A 119 11.40 -9.06 -9.25
C GLU A 119 9.99 -9.49 -8.89
N ILE A 120 9.08 -8.52 -8.83
CA ILE A 120 7.64 -8.76 -8.70
C ILE A 120 6.88 -7.68 -9.45
N ASP A 121 5.88 -8.10 -10.22
CA ASP A 121 4.83 -7.22 -10.68
C ASP A 121 3.54 -7.48 -9.88
N PRO A 122 3.17 -6.59 -8.93
CA PRO A 122 1.93 -6.74 -8.17
C PRO A 122 0.67 -6.57 -9.01
N LEU A 123 0.78 -6.14 -10.27
CA LEU A 123 -0.35 -6.11 -11.20
C LEU A 123 -0.65 -7.48 -11.82
N SER A 124 0.30 -8.42 -11.86
CA SER A 124 0.05 -9.75 -12.45
C SER A 124 -0.04 -10.81 -11.37
N PHE A 125 -1.17 -11.52 -11.29
CA PHE A 125 -1.39 -12.57 -10.32
C PHE A 125 -0.40 -13.74 -10.50
N ASP A 126 -0.09 -14.09 -11.74
CA ASP A 126 0.91 -15.10 -12.08
C ASP A 126 2.33 -14.68 -11.61
N SER A 127 2.70 -13.40 -11.78
CA SER A 127 3.95 -12.88 -11.22
C SER A 127 4.00 -13.01 -9.69
N VAL A 128 2.91 -12.70 -9.00
CA VAL A 128 2.81 -12.82 -7.54
C VAL A 128 2.95 -14.28 -7.10
N ASN A 129 2.31 -15.23 -7.79
CA ASN A 129 2.42 -16.66 -7.47
C ASN A 129 3.84 -17.19 -7.65
N ARG A 130 4.50 -16.84 -8.76
CA ARG A 130 5.91 -17.22 -8.99
C ARG A 130 6.84 -16.63 -7.95
N PHE A 131 6.61 -15.38 -7.59
CA PHE A 131 7.34 -14.72 -6.51
C PHE A 131 7.13 -15.42 -5.17
N ALA A 132 5.89 -15.75 -4.81
CA ALA A 132 5.57 -16.44 -3.56
C ALA A 132 6.24 -17.82 -3.48
N ALA A 133 6.23 -18.59 -4.56
CA ALA A 133 6.93 -19.87 -4.66
C ALA A 133 8.44 -19.69 -4.45
N THR A 134 9.03 -18.70 -5.13
CA THR A 134 10.47 -18.37 -5.02
C THR A 134 10.85 -17.98 -3.59
N VAL A 135 10.06 -17.14 -2.93
CA VAL A 135 10.31 -16.71 -1.54
C VAL A 135 10.19 -17.87 -0.56
N THR A 136 9.21 -18.75 -0.75
CA THR A 136 8.99 -19.93 0.10
C THR A 136 10.16 -20.91 0.00
N GLN A 137 10.77 -21.05 -1.18
CA GLN A 137 11.99 -21.84 -1.37
C GLN A 137 13.23 -21.14 -0.76
N LEU A 138 13.31 -19.82 -0.86
CA LEU A 138 14.47 -19.04 -0.39
C LEU A 138 14.55 -18.92 1.13
N GLN A 139 13.42 -18.87 1.82
CA GLN A 139 13.34 -18.63 3.25
C GLN A 139 12.22 -19.45 3.88
N THR A 140 12.56 -20.22 4.91
CA THR A 140 11.58 -21.01 5.69
C THR A 140 10.62 -20.12 6.48
N ARG A 141 11.04 -18.90 6.86
CA ARG A 141 10.24 -18.00 7.69
C ARG A 141 10.46 -16.54 7.34
N ILE A 142 9.37 -15.77 7.30
CA ILE A 142 9.37 -14.31 7.19
C ILE A 142 8.77 -13.75 8.49
N ASN A 143 9.44 -12.78 9.11
CA ASN A 143 8.98 -12.20 10.38
C ASN A 143 8.06 -11.00 10.17
N ALA A 144 8.25 -10.24 9.09
CA ALA A 144 7.42 -9.12 8.75
C ALA A 144 7.39 -8.93 7.23
N ILE A 145 6.22 -8.52 6.74
CA ILE A 145 5.99 -8.13 5.35
C ILE A 145 5.46 -6.71 5.39
N VAL A 146 6.09 -5.80 4.66
CA VAL A 146 5.60 -4.42 4.50
C VAL A 146 5.34 -4.18 3.03
N ILE A 147 4.09 -3.84 2.72
CA ILE A 147 3.64 -3.55 1.37
C ILE A 147 3.31 -2.07 1.31
N GLY A 148 4.02 -1.36 0.44
CA GLY A 148 3.83 0.07 0.20
C GLY A 148 3.75 0.41 -1.29
N SER A 149 3.56 -0.60 -2.14
CA SER A 149 3.30 -0.40 -3.56
C SER A 149 1.82 -0.06 -3.74
N ALA A 150 1.53 1.13 -4.26
CA ALA A 150 0.19 1.52 -4.64
C ALA A 150 0.23 2.25 -5.99
N ILE A 151 -0.84 2.12 -6.76
CA ILE A 151 -1.05 2.83 -8.01
C ILE A 151 -2.34 3.62 -7.87
N MET A 152 -2.24 4.93 -8.08
CA MET A 152 -3.40 5.83 -8.07
C MET A 152 -3.74 6.19 -9.51
N ASN A 153 -4.77 5.55 -10.06
CA ASN A 153 -5.26 5.82 -11.40
C ASN A 153 -6.57 6.61 -11.34
N ASN A 154 -6.71 7.63 -12.19
CA ASN A 154 -7.94 8.42 -12.29
C ASN A 154 -9.09 7.65 -12.99
N LYS A 155 -8.78 6.51 -13.62
CA LYS A 155 -9.75 5.63 -14.27
C LYS A 155 -9.48 4.20 -13.82
N THR A 156 -10.55 3.49 -13.48
CA THR A 156 -10.47 2.06 -13.24
C THR A 156 -10.06 1.36 -14.53
N ARG A 157 -9.09 0.46 -14.43
CA ARG A 157 -8.65 -0.39 -15.52
C ARG A 157 -8.69 -1.81 -15.01
N ILE A 158 -9.27 -2.69 -15.82
CA ILE A 158 -9.22 -4.12 -15.57
C ILE A 158 -7.79 -4.57 -15.84
N THR A 159 -7.24 -5.35 -14.92
CA THR A 159 -5.90 -5.92 -15.07
C THR A 159 -5.95 -7.03 -16.12
N ALA A 160 -4.80 -7.42 -16.68
CA ALA A 160 -4.78 -8.46 -17.71
C ALA A 160 -5.44 -9.79 -17.26
N ASP A 161 -5.52 -10.01 -15.95
CA ASP A 161 -6.02 -11.23 -15.32
C ASP A 161 -7.54 -11.24 -15.06
N GLY A 162 -8.25 -10.14 -15.34
CA GLY A 162 -9.72 -10.03 -15.19
C GLY A 162 -10.22 -9.31 -13.95
#